data_AF-A0A1Y0MA92-F1
#
_entry.id   AF-A0A1Y0MA92-F1
#
_cell.length_a   1.000
_cell.length_b   1.000
_cell.length_c   1.000
_cell.angle_alpha   90.00
_cell.angle_beta   90.00
_cell.angle_gamma   90.00
#
_symmetry.space_group_name_H-M   'P 1'
#
loop_
_entity.id
_entity.type
_entity.pdbx_description
1 polymer ?
#
loop_
_entity_poly.entity_id
_entity_poly.type
_entity_poly.pdbx_seq_one_letter_code
_entity_poly.pdbx_strand_id
1 'polypeptide(L)'
;MQILKDFFQLFYPKLCANCQNQLIINEKVLCTFCRHDLPLTNFVNYRDNKIAQSFYGKIAIEKANSLLFYRKEGITKRLIHDLKYKGNQEIGTFFGNWLGEILKENKQFSDVNYIIPVPLHQKKLKQRGFNQVTKFGEALSNFLEVLFIEDILIRTSASKTQTFKARFERFNNLETKFLLNDHLIFKDKHVLLIDDVITTGATLEACAKELQKTAGIKISILTMAYTE
;
A
#
# COMPACT_ATOMS: atom_id res chain seq x y z
N MET A 1 -19.70 18.45 25.02
CA MET A 1 -18.69 18.27 23.95
C MET A 1 -19.28 17.86 22.60
N GLN A 2 -20.38 17.11 22.54
CA GLN A 2 -21.07 16.77 21.28
C GLN A 2 -21.68 18.01 20.60
N ILE A 3 -22.43 18.82 21.34
CA ILE A 3 -23.12 20.03 20.84
C ILE A 3 -22.17 21.02 20.15
N LEU A 4 -20.97 21.22 20.68
CA LEU A 4 -19.95 22.08 20.05
C LEU A 4 -19.43 21.49 18.73
N LYS A 5 -19.18 20.18 18.67
CA LYS A 5 -18.82 19.49 17.42
C LYS A 5 -19.93 19.58 16.38
N ASP A 6 -21.17 19.37 16.79
CA ASP A 6 -22.34 19.41 15.90
C ASP A 6 -22.56 20.85 15.37
N PHE A 7 -22.33 21.86 16.20
CA PHE A 7 -22.34 23.28 15.78
C PHE A 7 -21.21 23.61 14.80
N PHE A 8 -19.98 23.13 15.02
CA PHE A 8 -18.89 23.31 14.05
C PHE A 8 -19.16 22.62 12.71
N GLN A 9 -19.87 21.49 12.70
CA GLN A 9 -20.25 20.80 11.47
C GLN A 9 -21.23 21.59 10.58
N LEU A 10 -21.97 22.56 11.12
CA LEU A 10 -22.79 23.47 10.30
C LEU A 10 -21.93 24.36 9.40
N PHE A 11 -20.76 24.80 9.89
CA PHE A 11 -19.86 25.69 9.15
C PHE A 11 -18.75 24.93 8.42
N TYR A 12 -18.37 23.77 8.93
CA TYR A 12 -17.32 22.91 8.38
C TYR A 12 -17.80 21.47 8.31
N PRO A 13 -18.78 21.17 7.44
CA PRO A 13 -19.30 19.82 7.30
C PRO A 13 -18.20 18.88 6.80
N LYS A 14 -18.15 17.67 7.35
CA LYS A 14 -17.35 16.60 6.75
C LYS A 14 -18.00 16.21 5.42
N LEU A 15 -17.24 16.29 4.34
CA LEU A 15 -17.73 15.99 3.00
C LEU A 15 -17.17 14.66 2.51
N CYS A 16 -17.96 13.94 1.72
CA CYS A 16 -17.55 12.73 1.03
C CYS A 16 -16.37 13.04 0.10
N ALA A 17 -15.28 12.29 0.25
CA ALA A 17 -14.08 12.46 -0.56
C ALA A 17 -14.29 12.21 -2.07
N ASN A 18 -15.46 11.68 -2.48
CA ASN A 18 -15.85 11.49 -3.86
C ASN A 18 -16.88 12.51 -4.36
N CYS A 19 -18.10 12.51 -3.80
CA CYS A 19 -19.22 13.33 -4.30
C CYS A 19 -19.38 14.68 -3.60
N GLN A 20 -18.60 14.97 -2.56
CA GLN A 20 -18.69 16.19 -1.75
C GLN A 20 -20.03 16.40 -1.01
N ASN A 21 -20.91 15.40 -0.96
CA ASN A 21 -22.09 15.45 -0.08
C ASN A 21 -21.65 15.37 1.38
N GLN A 22 -22.42 16.00 2.27
CA GLN A 22 -22.20 15.92 3.71
C GLN A 22 -22.33 14.48 4.21
N LEU A 23 -21.33 14.06 4.99
CA LEU A 23 -21.29 12.75 5.63
C LEU A 23 -22.15 12.74 6.88
N ILE A 24 -22.87 11.65 7.10
CA ILE A 24 -23.61 11.41 8.36
C ILE A 24 -22.70 10.82 9.44
N ILE A 25 -23.19 10.71 10.69
CA ILE A 25 -22.40 10.35 11.89
C ILE A 25 -21.50 9.11 11.74
N ASN A 26 -21.95 8.10 10.98
CA ASN A 26 -21.22 6.84 10.78
C ASN A 26 -20.39 6.79 9.49
N GLU A 27 -20.39 7.87 8.70
CA GLU A 27 -19.59 7.98 7.49
C GLU A 27 -18.35 8.83 7.77
N LYS A 28 -17.16 8.28 7.49
CA LYS A 28 -15.89 8.96 7.80
C LYS A 28 -15.23 9.60 6.58
N VAL A 29 -15.11 8.82 5.50
CA VAL A 29 -14.38 9.21 4.28
C VAL A 29 -15.28 9.25 3.05
N LEU A 30 -16.18 8.28 2.92
CA LEU A 30 -17.13 8.16 1.83
C LEU A 30 -18.54 8.07 2.38
N CYS A 31 -19.48 8.63 1.62
CA CYS A 31 -20.89 8.31 1.83
C CYS A 31 -21.18 6.87 1.41
N THR A 32 -22.30 6.34 1.90
CA THR A 32 -22.72 4.95 1.71
C THR A 32 -22.87 4.61 0.22
N PHE A 33 -23.43 5.51 -0.59
CA PHE A 33 -23.55 5.33 -2.04
C PHE A 33 -22.18 5.24 -2.73
N CYS A 34 -21.27 6.18 -2.43
CA CYS A 34 -19.92 6.16 -3.02
C CYS A 34 -19.11 4.95 -2.55
N ARG A 35 -19.34 4.47 -1.33
CA ARG A 35 -18.72 3.23 -0.82
C ARG A 35 -19.26 2.00 -1.57
N HIS A 36 -20.56 1.96 -1.85
CA HIS A 36 -21.19 0.86 -2.60
C HIS A 36 -20.67 0.78 -4.04
N ASP A 37 -20.46 1.93 -4.68
CA ASP A 37 -19.98 2.03 -6.08
C ASP A 37 -18.47 1.77 -6.24
N LEU A 38 -17.75 1.47 -5.16
CA LEU A 38 -16.33 1.15 -5.24
C LEU A 38 -16.12 -0.19 -5.97
N PRO A 39 -15.20 -0.26 -6.95
CA PRO A 39 -14.99 -1.46 -7.73
C PRO A 39 -14.13 -2.46 -6.96
N LEU A 40 -14.75 -3.30 -6.12
CA LEU A 40 -14.05 -4.34 -5.37
C LEU A 40 -13.50 -5.42 -6.30
N THR A 41 -12.31 -5.96 -5.98
CA THR A 41 -11.72 -7.08 -6.74
C THR A 41 -12.43 -8.40 -6.46
N ASN A 42 -12.91 -8.59 -5.22
CA ASN A 42 -13.50 -9.82 -4.70
C ASN A 42 -12.67 -11.08 -5.00
N PHE A 43 -11.34 -10.96 -5.01
CA PHE A 43 -10.46 -12.12 -5.20
C PHE A 43 -10.52 -13.04 -3.98
N VAL A 44 -11.15 -14.20 -4.17
CA VAL A 44 -11.28 -15.24 -3.14
C VAL A 44 -10.00 -16.06 -2.99
N ASN A 45 -9.30 -16.33 -4.09
CA ASN A 45 -8.03 -17.05 -4.07
C ASN A 45 -6.88 -16.07 -3.91
N TYR A 46 -6.09 -16.25 -2.86
CA TYR A 46 -4.93 -15.39 -2.54
C TYR A 46 -3.63 -15.88 -3.18
N ARG A 47 -3.55 -17.15 -3.60
CA ARG A 47 -2.34 -17.75 -4.21
C ARG A 47 -2.35 -17.69 -5.72
N ASP A 48 -3.53 -17.73 -6.32
CA ASP A 48 -3.73 -17.69 -7.76
C ASP A 48 -4.87 -16.73 -8.13
N ASN A 49 -4.48 -15.51 -8.48
CA ASN A 49 -5.33 -14.45 -9.00
C ASN A 49 -4.50 -13.54 -9.93
N LYS A 50 -5.14 -12.57 -10.59
CA LYS A 50 -4.48 -11.66 -11.54
C LYS A 50 -3.24 -10.95 -10.95
N ILE A 51 -3.26 -10.65 -9.65
CA ILE A 51 -2.13 -10.00 -8.97
C ILE A 51 -1.00 -11.01 -8.77
N ALA A 52 -1.28 -12.18 -8.19
CA ALA A 52 -0.27 -13.22 -7.98
C ALA A 52 0.40 -13.63 -9.31
N GLN A 53 -0.40 -13.79 -10.36
CA GLN A 53 0.06 -14.13 -11.72
C GLN A 53 1.00 -13.07 -12.31
N SER A 54 0.84 -11.79 -11.97
CA SER A 54 1.72 -10.72 -12.47
C SER A 54 3.19 -10.86 -12.01
N PHE A 55 3.42 -11.67 -10.97
CA PHE A 55 4.73 -11.95 -10.37
C PHE A 55 5.31 -13.32 -10.75
N TYR A 56 4.56 -14.16 -11.47
CA TYR A 56 5.03 -15.50 -11.86
C TYR A 56 6.28 -15.40 -12.73
N GLY A 57 7.27 -16.24 -12.41
CA GLY A 57 8.59 -16.25 -13.05
C GLY A 57 9.49 -15.05 -12.72
N LYS A 58 9.03 -14.07 -11.92
CA LYS A 58 9.81 -12.89 -11.54
C LYS A 58 10.31 -12.95 -10.10
N ILE A 59 9.42 -13.30 -9.17
CA ILE A 59 9.69 -13.44 -7.73
C ILE A 59 8.82 -14.55 -7.13
N ALA A 60 9.33 -15.21 -6.08
CA ALA A 60 8.53 -16.11 -5.27
C ALA A 60 7.67 -15.34 -4.24
N ILE A 61 6.35 -15.50 -4.32
CA ILE A 61 5.40 -14.93 -3.36
C ILE A 61 4.43 -16.01 -2.88
N GLU A 62 3.98 -15.91 -1.63
CA GLU A 62 3.04 -16.85 -1.03
C GLU A 62 1.61 -16.51 -1.38
N LYS A 63 1.23 -15.23 -1.22
CA LYS A 63 -0.13 -14.73 -1.39
C LYS A 63 -0.10 -13.30 -1.92
N ALA A 64 -1.08 -12.91 -2.72
CA ALA A 64 -1.29 -11.54 -3.16
C ALA A 64 -2.78 -11.17 -3.20
N ASN A 65 -3.14 -9.96 -2.79
CA ASN A 65 -4.51 -9.45 -2.94
C ASN A 65 -4.55 -7.91 -3.01
N SER A 66 -5.66 -7.35 -3.50
CA SER A 66 -5.95 -5.92 -3.49
C SER A 66 -7.43 -5.70 -3.22
N LEU A 67 -7.79 -4.68 -2.44
CA LEU A 67 -9.20 -4.42 -2.14
C LEU A 67 -9.99 -3.98 -3.40
N LEU A 68 -9.40 -3.09 -4.21
CA LEU A 68 -10.10 -2.40 -5.31
C LEU A 68 -9.43 -2.60 -6.68
N PHE A 69 -10.21 -2.45 -7.74
CA PHE A 69 -9.69 -2.11 -9.05
C PHE A 69 -9.37 -0.61 -9.15
N TYR A 70 -8.25 -0.31 -9.81
CA TYR A 70 -7.82 1.03 -10.15
C TYR A 70 -8.02 1.26 -11.65
N ARG A 71 -8.98 2.12 -12.00
CA ARG A 71 -9.28 2.50 -13.39
C ARG A 71 -8.80 3.90 -13.69
N LYS A 72 -8.61 4.22 -14.98
CA LYS A 72 -8.17 5.54 -15.45
C LYS A 72 -9.05 6.69 -14.95
N GLU A 73 -10.32 6.41 -14.71
CA GLU A 73 -11.30 7.30 -14.09
C GLU A 73 -12.12 6.54 -13.05
N GLY A 74 -12.67 7.27 -12.07
CA GLY A 74 -13.53 6.69 -11.04
C GLY A 74 -13.14 7.04 -9.61
N ILE A 75 -13.88 6.44 -8.67
CA ILE A 75 -13.81 6.73 -7.23
C ILE A 75 -12.43 6.37 -6.68
N THR A 76 -11.91 5.17 -6.97
CA THR A 76 -10.59 4.71 -6.49
C THR A 76 -9.48 5.70 -6.85
N LYS A 77 -9.44 6.19 -8.10
CA LYS A 77 -8.42 7.17 -8.53
C LYS A 77 -8.50 8.47 -7.73
N ARG A 78 -9.71 9.00 -7.53
CA ARG A 78 -9.92 10.23 -6.75
C ARG A 78 -9.45 10.06 -5.30
N LEU A 79 -9.77 8.94 -4.67
CA LEU A 79 -9.35 8.66 -3.29
C LEU A 79 -7.83 8.51 -3.18
N ILE A 80 -7.20 7.72 -4.05
CA ILE A 80 -5.75 7.58 -4.06
C ILE A 80 -5.05 8.92 -4.36
N HIS A 81 -5.63 9.75 -5.22
CA HIS A 81 -5.12 11.09 -5.49
C HIS A 81 -5.20 11.99 -4.24
N ASP A 82 -6.35 12.02 -3.56
CA ASP A 82 -6.55 12.83 -2.36
C ASP A 82 -5.65 12.36 -1.20
N LEU A 83 -5.43 11.05 -1.08
CA LEU A 83 -4.45 10.47 -0.17
C LEU A 83 -3.03 10.93 -0.51
N LYS A 84 -2.64 10.94 -1.80
CA LYS A 84 -1.26 11.26 -2.22
C LYS A 84 -0.93 12.75 -2.25
N TYR A 85 -1.90 13.61 -2.49
CA TYR A 85 -1.64 15.02 -2.85
C TYR A 85 -2.41 16.02 -1.99
N LYS A 86 -3.49 15.62 -1.32
CA LYS A 86 -4.25 16.49 -0.40
C LYS A 86 -4.03 16.16 1.08
N GLY A 87 -3.17 15.19 1.38
CA GLY A 87 -2.85 14.82 2.77
C GLY A 87 -3.94 14.05 3.49
N ASN A 88 -4.95 13.53 2.79
CA ASN A 88 -6.08 12.86 3.42
C ASN A 88 -5.72 11.41 3.84
N GLN A 89 -4.97 11.28 4.92
CA GLN A 89 -4.52 9.99 5.46
C GLN A 89 -5.67 9.13 6.02
N GLU A 90 -6.85 9.71 6.31
CA GLU A 90 -8.03 8.95 6.75
C GLU A 90 -8.47 7.93 5.69
N ILE A 91 -8.17 8.18 4.40
CA ILE A 91 -8.39 7.23 3.30
C ILE A 91 -7.59 5.94 3.52
N GLY A 92 -6.34 6.07 3.99
CA GLY A 92 -5.49 4.91 4.31
C GLY A 92 -6.08 4.09 5.46
N THR A 93 -6.51 4.75 6.54
CA THR A 93 -7.21 4.09 7.66
C THR A 93 -8.52 3.44 7.20
N PHE A 94 -9.29 4.11 6.33
CA PHE A 94 -10.57 3.61 5.83
C PHE A 94 -10.40 2.29 5.05
N PHE A 95 -9.47 2.24 4.09
CA PHE A 95 -9.19 0.99 3.37
C PHE A 95 -8.53 -0.06 4.24
N GLY A 96 -7.69 0.34 5.20
CA GLY A 96 -7.01 -0.58 6.10
C GLY A 96 -7.98 -1.25 7.06
N ASN A 97 -8.95 -0.52 7.59
CA ASN A 97 -10.02 -1.09 8.42
C ASN A 97 -10.90 -2.05 7.61
N TRP A 98 -11.34 -1.64 6.42
CA TRP A 98 -12.21 -2.48 5.60
C TRP A 98 -11.52 -3.78 5.19
N LEU A 99 -10.29 -3.70 4.68
CA LEU A 99 -9.55 -4.90 4.31
C LEU A 99 -9.14 -5.71 5.55
N GLY A 100 -8.78 -5.05 6.65
CA GLY A 100 -8.44 -5.69 7.92
C GLY A 100 -9.57 -6.55 8.48
N GLU A 101 -10.82 -6.07 8.44
CA GLU A 101 -12.01 -6.84 8.81
C GLU A 101 -12.12 -8.13 7.97
N ILE A 102 -12.04 -8.01 6.65
CA ILE A 102 -12.10 -9.16 5.72
C ILE A 102 -11.00 -10.19 6.03
N LEU A 103 -9.77 -9.72 6.29
CA LEU A 103 -8.62 -10.58 6.53
C LEU A 103 -8.64 -11.24 7.91
N LYS A 104 -9.17 -10.55 8.92
CA LYS A 104 -9.38 -11.11 10.27
C LYS A 104 -10.36 -12.28 10.23
N GLU A 105 -11.43 -12.16 9.44
CA GLU A 105 -12.44 -13.21 9.30
C GLU A 105 -11.92 -14.43 8.53
N ASN A 106 -11.24 -14.21 7.40
CA ASN A 106 -10.81 -15.31 6.53
C ASN A 106 -9.45 -15.94 6.93
N LYS A 107 -8.71 -15.33 7.86
CA LYS A 107 -7.43 -15.79 8.40
C LYS A 107 -6.34 -16.07 7.34
N GLN A 108 -6.44 -15.47 6.16
CA GLN A 108 -5.51 -15.74 5.06
C GLN A 108 -4.09 -15.29 5.33
N PHE A 109 -3.86 -14.39 6.30
CA PHE A 109 -2.52 -13.89 6.66
C PHE A 109 -2.12 -14.17 8.12
N SER A 110 -2.69 -15.20 8.75
CA SER A 110 -2.36 -15.55 10.14
C SER A 110 -0.91 -16.01 10.34
N ASP A 111 -0.22 -16.38 9.26
CA ASP A 111 1.17 -16.84 9.26
C ASP A 111 2.18 -15.71 8.99
N VAL A 112 1.73 -14.46 8.84
CA VAL A 112 2.59 -13.29 8.65
C VAL A 112 3.21 -12.86 9.98
N ASN A 113 4.49 -12.52 9.95
CA ASN A 113 5.25 -12.05 11.11
C ASN A 113 5.43 -10.52 11.13
N TYR A 114 5.50 -9.87 9.96
CA TYR A 114 5.69 -8.42 9.85
C TYR A 114 4.92 -7.82 8.68
N ILE A 115 4.43 -6.60 8.86
CA ILE A 115 3.89 -5.77 7.78
C ILE A 115 4.93 -4.69 7.45
N ILE A 116 5.31 -4.58 6.18
CA ILE A 116 6.33 -3.62 5.72
C ILE A 116 5.75 -2.79 4.57
N PRO A 117 5.84 -1.46 4.62
CA PRO A 117 5.41 -0.62 3.51
C PRO A 117 6.47 -0.55 2.41
N VAL A 118 6.02 -0.49 1.15
CA VAL A 118 6.89 -0.08 0.04
C VAL A 118 7.37 1.35 0.31
N PRO A 119 8.69 1.62 0.30
CA PRO A 119 9.20 2.93 0.67
C PRO A 119 9.06 3.94 -0.46
N LEU A 120 8.70 5.17 -0.07
CA LEU A 120 8.76 6.31 -0.96
C LEU A 120 10.19 6.77 -1.19
N HIS A 121 10.42 7.40 -2.34
CA HIS A 121 11.66 8.14 -2.57
C HIS A 121 11.73 9.35 -1.61
N GLN A 122 12.90 9.61 -1.00
CA GLN A 122 13.07 10.67 0.01
C GLN A 122 12.52 12.04 -0.44
N LYS A 123 12.73 12.45 -1.70
CA LYS A 123 12.13 13.68 -2.25
C LYS A 123 10.59 13.70 -2.17
N LYS A 124 9.93 12.59 -2.49
CA LYS A 124 8.47 12.46 -2.39
C LYS A 124 8.02 12.43 -0.94
N LEU A 125 8.77 11.74 -0.07
CA LEU A 125 8.48 11.73 1.37
C LEU A 125 8.59 13.13 1.97
N LYS A 126 9.62 13.91 1.62
CA LYS A 126 9.76 15.33 2.04
C LYS A 126 8.64 16.22 1.50
N GLN A 127 8.24 16.04 0.25
CA GLN A 127 7.16 16.82 -0.35
C GLN A 127 5.79 16.49 0.24
N ARG A 128 5.52 15.20 0.50
CA ARG A 128 4.23 14.70 0.97
C ARG A 128 4.10 14.76 2.50
N GLY A 129 5.20 14.62 3.22
CA GLY A 129 5.27 14.55 4.69
C GLY A 129 4.99 13.17 5.29
N PHE A 130 4.52 12.20 4.50
CA PHE A 130 4.17 10.85 4.97
C PHE A 130 4.26 9.81 3.83
N ASN A 131 4.30 8.52 4.19
CA ASN A 131 4.09 7.42 3.25
C ASN A 131 2.59 7.11 3.14
N GLN A 132 2.07 7.05 1.91
CA GLN A 132 0.63 6.88 1.65
C GLN A 132 0.04 5.60 2.23
N VAL A 133 0.87 4.60 2.51
CA VAL A 133 0.45 3.33 3.11
C VAL A 133 0.66 3.24 4.62
N THR A 134 1.20 4.28 5.30
CA THR A 134 1.44 4.24 6.75
C THR A 134 0.14 3.94 7.53
N LYS A 135 -0.90 4.77 7.36
CA LYS A 135 -2.19 4.56 8.05
C LYS A 135 -2.94 3.31 7.62
N PHE A 136 -2.64 2.79 6.44
CA PHE A 136 -3.15 1.51 5.96
C PHE A 136 -2.47 0.34 6.68
N GLY A 137 -1.14 0.37 6.79
CA GLY A 137 -0.35 -0.63 7.53
C GLY A 137 -0.65 -0.65 9.02
N GLU A 138 -0.76 0.52 9.66
CA GLU A 138 -1.17 0.63 11.07
C GLU A 138 -2.55 0.00 11.32
N ALA A 139 -3.53 0.27 10.44
CA ALA A 139 -4.86 -0.32 10.56
C ALA A 139 -4.80 -1.85 10.39
N LEU A 140 -4.12 -2.36 9.36
CA LEU A 140 -3.95 -3.80 9.14
C LEU A 140 -3.24 -4.49 10.31
N SER A 141 -2.22 -3.84 10.89
CA SER A 141 -1.49 -4.33 12.06
C SER A 141 -2.40 -4.61 13.24
N ASN A 142 -3.37 -3.72 13.50
CA ASN A 142 -4.35 -3.91 14.56
C ASN A 142 -5.30 -5.10 14.31
N PHE A 143 -5.70 -5.34 13.06
CA PHE A 143 -6.61 -6.44 12.73
C PHE A 143 -5.92 -7.80 12.66
N LEU A 144 -4.67 -7.82 12.19
CA LEU A 144 -3.87 -9.03 12.06
C LEU A 144 -3.07 -9.37 13.32
N GLU A 145 -2.96 -8.43 14.28
CA GLU A 145 -2.12 -8.54 15.48
C GLU A 145 -0.65 -8.78 15.13
N VAL A 146 -0.18 -8.12 14.07
CA VAL A 146 1.17 -8.25 13.51
C VAL A 146 1.91 -6.92 13.58
N LEU A 147 3.21 -6.93 13.88
CA LEU A 147 4.00 -5.71 13.95
C LEU A 147 4.15 -5.03 12.58
N PHE A 148 3.76 -3.75 12.50
CA PHE A 148 4.06 -2.87 11.37
C PHE A 148 5.43 -2.21 11.57
N ILE A 149 6.35 -2.43 10.62
CA ILE A 149 7.71 -1.87 10.66
C ILE A 149 7.89 -0.92 9.50
N GLU A 150 8.10 0.35 9.82
CA GLU A 150 8.49 1.38 8.85
C GLU A 150 10.02 1.47 8.72
N ASP A 151 10.49 2.16 7.67
CA ASP A 151 11.90 2.54 7.46
C ASP A 151 12.93 1.40 7.36
N ILE A 152 12.48 0.15 7.21
CA ILE A 152 13.38 -1.00 7.06
C ILE A 152 13.83 -1.22 5.61
N LEU A 153 12.94 -0.97 4.66
CA LEU A 153 13.26 -0.88 3.24
C LEU A 153 13.52 0.59 2.90
N ILE A 154 14.67 0.87 2.29
CA ILE A 154 15.03 2.21 1.82
C ILE A 154 15.06 2.21 0.31
N ARG A 155 14.30 3.13 -0.29
CA ARG A 155 14.41 3.42 -1.72
C ARG A 155 15.65 4.28 -1.98
N THR A 156 16.63 3.71 -2.66
CA THR A 156 17.83 4.43 -3.09
C THR A 156 17.72 4.80 -4.57
N SER A 157 18.10 6.03 -4.91
CA SER A 157 18.32 6.42 -6.30
C SER A 157 19.73 6.00 -6.71
N ALA A 158 19.93 5.49 -7.92
CA ALA A 158 21.27 5.43 -8.51
C ALA A 158 21.86 6.85 -8.55
N SER A 159 22.88 7.10 -7.72
CA SER A 159 23.63 8.36 -7.79
C SER A 159 24.29 8.46 -9.16
N LYS A 160 24.15 9.60 -9.84
CA LYS A 160 25.02 9.98 -10.96
C LYS A 160 26.42 10.28 -10.40
N THR A 161 27.17 9.24 -10.06
CA THR A 161 28.61 9.32 -9.83
C THR A 161 29.29 8.26 -10.67
N GLN A 162 29.42 8.56 -11.96
CA GLN A 162 30.44 7.99 -12.83
C GLN A 162 30.73 9.02 -13.92
N THR A 163 31.51 10.03 -13.54
CA THR A 163 32.33 10.78 -14.47
C THR A 163 33.34 9.79 -15.05
N PHE A 164 33.38 9.68 -16.38
CA PHE A 164 34.40 8.98 -17.18
C PHE A 164 34.65 7.49 -16.87
N LYS A 165 33.86 6.60 -17.49
CA LYS A 165 34.42 5.48 -18.26
C LYS A 165 33.36 4.81 -19.14
N ALA A 166 33.78 4.56 -20.39
CA ALA A 166 33.22 3.66 -21.39
C ALA A 166 31.75 3.82 -21.81
N ARG A 167 31.60 4.34 -23.03
CA ARG A 167 30.38 4.52 -23.87
C ARG A 167 29.63 3.21 -24.21
N PHE A 168 29.95 2.07 -23.56
CA PHE A 168 29.38 0.75 -23.85
C PHE A 168 28.63 0.08 -22.67
N GLU A 169 28.62 0.66 -21.46
CA GLU A 169 27.84 0.13 -20.33
C GLU A 169 26.44 0.75 -20.18
N ARG A 170 25.90 1.37 -21.24
CA ARG A 170 24.61 2.09 -21.18
C ARG A 170 23.36 1.21 -21.22
N PHE A 171 23.51 -0.12 -21.26
CA PHE A 171 22.37 -1.03 -21.37
C PHE A 171 21.98 -1.76 -20.09
N ASN A 172 22.69 -1.60 -18.96
CA ASN A 172 22.31 -2.26 -17.71
C ASN A 172 22.03 -1.24 -16.58
N ASN A 173 20.72 -1.06 -16.36
CA ASN A 173 20.09 -0.78 -15.07
C ASN A 173 20.21 0.63 -14.50
N LEU A 174 19.42 1.53 -15.09
CA LEU A 174 18.73 2.62 -14.36
C LEU A 174 17.62 2.06 -13.42
N GLU A 175 17.83 0.88 -12.83
CA GLU A 175 16.84 0.25 -11.96
C GLU A 175 16.75 1.01 -10.64
N THR A 176 15.52 1.26 -10.19
CA THR A 176 15.29 1.71 -8.82
C THR A 176 15.81 0.63 -7.88
N LYS A 177 16.76 0.98 -7.00
CA LYS A 177 17.30 0.06 -6.01
C LYS A 177 16.59 0.24 -4.68
N PHE A 178 16.38 -0.87 -4.00
CA PHE A 178 15.93 -0.91 -2.61
C PHE A 178 17.04 -1.55 -1.78
N LEU A 179 17.19 -1.10 -0.55
CA LEU A 179 18.12 -1.69 0.41
C LEU A 179 17.34 -2.05 1.66
N LEU A 180 17.60 -3.24 2.18
CA LEU A 180 17.09 -3.67 3.48
C LEU A 180 18.14 -3.35 4.55
N ASN A 181 17.76 -2.57 5.57
CA ASN A 181 18.71 -2.13 6.61
C ASN A 181 19.17 -3.27 7.53
N ASP A 182 18.32 -4.28 7.77
CA ASP A 182 18.64 -5.42 8.63
C ASP A 182 18.00 -6.70 8.06
N HIS A 183 18.83 -7.61 7.57
CA HIS A 183 18.39 -8.90 7.05
C HIS A 183 18.11 -9.93 8.15
N LEU A 184 18.77 -9.81 9.31
CA LEU A 184 18.75 -10.87 10.34
C LEU A 184 17.37 -10.99 10.98
N ILE A 185 16.67 -9.87 11.17
CA ILE A 185 15.33 -9.86 11.78
C ILE A 185 14.28 -10.59 10.92
N PHE A 186 14.53 -10.77 9.62
CA PHE A 186 13.60 -11.40 8.68
C PHE A 186 13.96 -12.84 8.30
N LYS A 187 15.01 -13.42 8.89
CA LYS A 187 15.39 -14.80 8.60
C LYS A 187 14.26 -15.76 9.00
N ASP A 188 13.86 -16.63 8.05
CA ASP A 188 12.77 -17.60 8.22
C ASP A 188 11.42 -16.95 8.60
N LYS A 189 11.21 -15.68 8.23
CA LYS A 189 9.99 -14.92 8.52
C LYS A 189 9.10 -14.75 7.29
N HIS A 190 7.81 -14.60 7.53
CA HIS A 190 6.84 -14.21 6.51
C HIS A 190 6.51 -12.73 6.63
N VAL A 191 6.80 -11.98 5.57
CA VAL A 191 6.55 -10.54 5.47
C VAL A 191 5.35 -10.27 4.56
N LEU A 192 4.46 -9.38 5.01
CA LEU A 192 3.40 -8.78 4.19
C LEU A 192 3.87 -7.41 3.68
N LEU A 193 4.20 -7.34 2.39
CA LEU A 193 4.59 -6.12 1.71
C LEU A 193 3.35 -5.35 1.24
N ILE A 194 3.22 -4.10 1.66
CA ILE A 194 2.05 -3.27 1.32
C ILE A 194 2.39 -2.09 0.42
N ASP A 195 1.52 -1.80 -0.54
CA ASP A 195 1.60 -0.63 -1.43
C ASP A 195 0.20 -0.06 -1.69
N ASP A 196 0.11 1.14 -2.26
CA ASP A 196 -1.20 1.76 -2.52
C ASP A 196 -1.84 1.22 -3.80
N VAL A 197 -1.12 1.22 -4.93
CA VAL A 197 -1.64 0.79 -6.22
C VAL A 197 -0.61 -0.05 -6.96
N ILE A 198 -1.01 -1.25 -7.38
CA ILE A 198 -0.23 -2.07 -8.29
C ILE A 198 -0.57 -1.66 -9.72
N THR A 199 0.44 -1.23 -10.47
CA THR A 199 0.37 -1.08 -11.92
C THR A 199 1.06 -2.28 -12.59
N THR A 200 2.35 -2.17 -12.90
CA THR A 200 3.15 -3.26 -13.49
C THR A 200 3.71 -4.24 -12.45
N GLY A 201 3.58 -3.92 -11.16
CA GLY A 201 4.22 -4.66 -10.08
C GLY A 201 5.73 -4.42 -9.93
N ALA A 202 6.37 -3.65 -10.82
CA ALA A 202 7.84 -3.51 -10.84
C ALA A 202 8.45 -2.95 -9.53
N THR A 203 7.72 -2.08 -8.82
CA THR A 203 8.20 -1.56 -7.53
C THR A 203 8.16 -2.64 -6.44
N LEU A 204 7.06 -3.39 -6.36
CA LEU A 204 6.91 -4.53 -5.45
C LEU A 204 7.91 -5.64 -5.79
N GLU A 205 8.14 -5.89 -7.08
CA GLU A 205 9.13 -6.85 -7.56
C GLU A 205 10.54 -6.49 -7.09
N ALA A 206 10.96 -5.24 -7.25
CA ALA A 206 12.28 -4.78 -6.82
C ALA A 206 12.43 -4.83 -5.28
N CYS A 207 11.38 -4.50 -4.52
CA CYS A 207 11.38 -4.65 -3.07
C CYS A 207 11.47 -6.13 -2.65
N ALA A 208 10.69 -6.99 -3.29
CA ALA A 208 10.68 -8.42 -2.98
C ALA A 208 12.01 -9.10 -3.33
N LYS A 209 12.65 -8.72 -4.43
CA LYS A 209 14.01 -9.18 -4.78
C LYS A 209 15.03 -8.81 -3.71
N GLU A 210 14.93 -7.61 -3.13
CA GLU A 210 15.82 -7.20 -2.04
C GLU A 210 15.55 -8.02 -0.77
N LEU A 211 14.28 -8.18 -0.40
CA LEU A 211 13.85 -8.98 0.73
C LEU A 211 14.31 -10.45 0.60
N GLN A 212 14.18 -11.06 -0.59
CA GLN A 212 14.56 -12.45 -0.89
C GLN A 212 16.05 -12.76 -0.77
N LYS A 213 16.92 -11.75 -0.63
CA LYS A 213 18.31 -11.97 -0.24
C LYS A 213 18.43 -12.53 1.18
N THR A 214 17.39 -12.36 2.00
CA THR A 214 17.28 -12.94 3.34
C THR A 214 16.90 -14.42 3.24
N ALA A 215 17.68 -15.29 3.88
CA ALA A 215 17.43 -16.72 3.88
C ALA A 215 16.06 -17.08 4.51
N GLY A 216 15.32 -17.94 3.83
CA GLY A 216 14.05 -18.50 4.32
C GLY A 216 12.88 -17.53 4.37
N ILE A 217 13.04 -16.29 3.87
CA ILE A 217 11.97 -15.29 3.90
C ILE A 217 10.82 -15.68 2.96
N LYS A 218 9.60 -15.52 3.46
CA LYS A 218 8.36 -15.64 2.68
C LYS A 218 7.78 -14.26 2.47
N ILE A 219 7.19 -14.02 1.30
CA ILE A 219 6.66 -12.70 0.95
C ILE A 219 5.22 -12.84 0.48
N SER A 220 4.33 -12.09 1.11
CA SER A 220 2.99 -11.83 0.60
C SER A 220 2.82 -10.36 0.23
N ILE A 221 1.89 -10.07 -0.66
CA ILE A 221 1.62 -8.72 -1.16
C ILE A 221 0.17 -8.33 -0.87
N LEU A 222 -0.03 -7.10 -0.40
CA LEU A 222 -1.38 -6.58 -0.18
C LEU A 222 -1.44 -5.09 -0.54
N THR A 223 -2.38 -4.69 -1.39
CA THR A 223 -2.51 -3.28 -1.77
C THR A 223 -3.92 -2.74 -1.67
N MET A 224 -4.05 -1.41 -1.66
CA MET A 224 -5.39 -0.79 -1.71
C MET A 224 -6.05 -1.07 -3.07
N ALA A 225 -5.30 -1.00 -4.16
CA ALA A 225 -5.83 -1.28 -5.49
C ALA A 225 -4.87 -1.96 -6.48
N TYR A 226 -5.46 -2.57 -7.51
CA TYR A 226 -4.80 -3.20 -8.64
C TYR A 226 -5.32 -2.60 -9.96
N THR A 227 -4.42 -2.24 -10.87
CA THR A 227 -4.79 -1.64 -12.16
C THR A 227 -5.48 -2.64 -13.07
N GLU A 228 -6.63 -2.23 -13.62
CA GLU A 228 -7.37 -2.92 -14.68
C GLU A 228 -7.24 -2.17 -16.00
#